data_AF-A0A1B7MER0-F1
#
_entry.id   AF-A0A1B7MER0-F1
#
_cell.length_a   1.000
_cell.length_b   1.000
_cell.length_c   1.000
_cell.angle_alpha   90.00
_cell.angle_beta   90.00
_cell.angle_gamma   90.00
#
_symmetry.space_group_name_H-M   'P 1'
#
loop_
_entity.id
_entity.type
_entity.pdbx_description
1 polymer ?
#
loop_
_entity_poly.entity_id
_entity_poly.type
_entity_poly.pdbx_seq_one_letter_code
_entity_poly.pdbx_strand_id
1 'polypeptide(L)'
;MGDFNRHHPLWEEIRNRHLYNYTTAQPLIDLIADYGMLQLLPLGLPTLQSLSTDNWTRPDNVFGMEQLLNAVLTCTTAPELKGPKTDHIPILLTLALETPQTNKEPKRNWRETDWENRITQVILDITDQCVPHTKPCPHARRWWTKQLTDLRHKVNRLSRQAYLMRGLPLHSCHDELKAARSLYADEITSTKKQHWIDWLED
;
A
#
# COMPACT_ATOMS: atom_id res chain seq x y z
N MET A 1 18.49 16.44 25.91
CA MET A 1 19.15 17.29 24.89
C MET A 1 18.09 18.20 24.31
N GLY A 2 18.39 19.48 24.14
CA GLY A 2 17.47 20.41 23.47
C GLY A 2 17.90 21.87 23.58
N ASP A 3 17.14 22.72 22.91
CA ASP A 3 17.21 24.18 23.03
C ASP A 3 16.44 24.63 24.28
N PHE A 4 17.16 25.16 25.27
CA PHE A 4 16.56 25.66 26.50
C PHE A 4 16.31 27.17 26.45
N ASN A 5 16.95 27.90 25.52
CA ASN A 5 16.95 29.36 25.48
C ASN A 5 17.22 29.99 26.87
N ARG A 6 18.23 29.47 27.57
CA ARG A 6 18.71 29.97 28.86
C ARG A 6 20.22 30.15 28.84
N HIS A 7 20.68 31.27 29.37
CA HIS A 7 22.10 31.56 29.57
C HIS A 7 22.43 31.53 31.05
N HIS A 8 23.39 30.70 31.43
CA HIS A 8 23.83 30.52 32.81
C HIS A 8 25.34 30.28 32.86
N PRO A 9 26.06 30.76 33.90
CA PRO A 9 27.51 30.57 34.04
C PRO A 9 27.99 29.11 34.00
N LEU A 10 27.10 28.14 34.25
CA LEU A 10 27.44 26.71 34.25
C LEU A 10 27.71 26.14 32.85
N TRP A 11 27.27 26.80 31.78
CA TRP A 11 27.45 26.32 30.41
C TRP A 11 27.80 27.40 29.39
N GLU A 12 27.45 28.65 29.68
CA GLU A 12 27.70 29.79 28.80
C GLU A 12 29.07 30.43 29.07
N GLU A 13 29.67 31.02 28.04
CA GLU A 13 30.95 31.71 28.18
C GLU A 13 30.83 33.03 28.95
N ILE A 14 31.91 33.43 29.63
CA ILE A 14 31.96 34.66 30.44
C ILE A 14 31.74 35.92 29.57
N ARG A 15 32.14 35.89 28.29
CA ARG A 15 31.87 37.01 27.35
C ARG A 15 30.38 37.32 27.20
N ASN A 16 29.54 36.30 27.35
CA ASN A 16 28.08 36.39 27.26
C ASN A 16 27.41 36.65 28.62
N ARG A 17 28.16 37.11 29.64
CA ARG A 17 27.63 37.41 30.98
C ARG A 17 26.42 38.36 31.01
N HIS A 18 26.33 39.22 30.01
CA HIS A 18 25.23 40.19 29.87
C HIS A 18 23.90 39.51 29.52
N LEU A 19 23.92 38.25 29.03
CA LEU A 19 22.74 37.45 28.71
C LEU A 19 22.23 36.63 29.90
N TYR A 20 22.99 36.55 31.00
CA TYR A 20 22.63 35.73 32.15
C TYR A 20 21.32 36.19 32.76
N ASN A 21 20.42 35.23 32.98
CA ASN A 21 19.18 35.48 33.69
C ASN A 21 18.92 34.34 34.68
N TYR A 22 19.34 34.56 35.92
CA TYR A 22 19.20 33.58 36.99
C TYR A 22 17.73 33.22 37.25
N THR A 23 16.82 34.20 37.24
CA THR A 23 15.39 33.94 37.52
C THR A 23 14.75 32.97 36.52
N THR A 24 15.13 33.04 35.24
CA THR A 24 14.56 32.17 34.20
C THR A 24 15.33 30.86 34.05
N ALA A 25 16.62 30.83 34.43
CA ALA A 25 17.45 29.63 34.39
C ALA A 25 17.30 28.76 35.65
N GLN A 26 16.97 29.32 36.81
CA GLN A 26 16.91 28.61 38.09
C GLN A 26 16.02 27.36 38.06
N PRO A 27 14.80 27.36 37.49
CA PRO A 27 13.98 26.15 37.44
C PRO A 27 14.66 25.00 36.69
N LEU A 28 15.47 25.30 35.66
CA LEU A 28 16.26 24.30 34.95
C LEU A 28 17.41 23.79 35.82
N ILE A 29 18.08 24.67 36.57
CA ILE A 29 19.14 24.28 37.52
C ILE A 29 18.58 23.35 38.61
N ASP A 30 17.43 23.69 39.16
CA ASP A 30 16.77 22.90 40.19
C ASP A 30 16.43 21.50 39.64
N LEU A 31 15.86 21.40 38.43
CA LEU A 31 15.62 20.12 37.78
C LEU A 31 16.90 19.31 37.52
N ILE A 32 17.98 19.97 37.11
CA ILE A 32 19.27 19.29 36.92
C ILE A 32 19.76 18.69 38.23
N ALA A 33 19.66 19.45 39.33
CA ALA A 33 20.06 19.01 40.66
C ALA A 33 19.15 17.90 41.21
N ASP A 34 17.83 18.08 41.16
CA ASP A 34 16.83 17.17 41.72
C ASP A 34 16.88 15.77 41.08
N TYR A 35 17.17 15.71 39.77
CA TYR A 35 17.26 14.46 39.02
C TYR A 35 18.69 13.93 38.87
N GLY A 36 19.68 14.55 39.53
CA GLY A 36 21.08 14.13 39.49
C GLY A 36 21.65 14.10 38.06
N MET A 37 21.25 15.06 37.23
CA MET A 37 21.72 15.15 35.85
C MET A 37 23.05 15.90 35.77
N LEU A 38 23.88 15.50 34.82
CA LEU A 38 25.18 16.09 34.55
C LEU A 38 25.17 16.73 33.16
N GLN A 39 25.89 17.85 33.01
CA GLN A 39 26.13 18.47 31.72
C GLN A 39 27.10 17.59 30.91
N LEU A 40 26.62 17.00 29.81
CA LEU A 40 27.39 16.15 28.93
C LEU A 40 28.13 16.93 27.85
N LEU A 41 27.60 18.08 27.41
CA LEU A 41 28.27 18.93 26.43
C LEU A 41 29.31 19.81 27.17
N PRO A 42 30.62 19.73 26.83
CA PRO A 42 31.66 20.51 27.52
C PRO A 42 31.42 22.02 27.53
N LEU A 43 31.91 22.70 28.57
CA LEU A 43 31.84 24.16 28.69
C LEU A 43 32.56 24.85 27.50
N GLY A 44 32.02 25.98 27.04
CA GLY A 44 32.67 26.80 26.01
C GLY A 44 32.45 26.34 24.56
N LEU A 45 31.58 25.36 24.33
CA LEU A 45 31.14 24.99 22.99
C LEU A 45 29.84 25.72 22.63
N PRO A 46 29.86 26.72 21.73
CA PRO A 46 28.66 27.44 21.34
C PRO A 46 27.80 26.60 20.39
N THR A 47 26.49 26.70 20.56
CA THR A 47 25.50 25.92 19.79
C THR A 47 24.65 26.80 18.89
N LEU A 48 24.84 28.13 18.96
CA LEU A 48 24.16 29.09 18.12
C LEU A 48 25.13 30.19 17.70
N GLN A 49 25.12 30.54 16.42
CA GLN A 49 25.78 31.71 15.85
C GLN A 49 24.74 32.63 15.21
N SER A 50 24.49 33.76 15.86
CA SER A 50 23.51 34.75 15.41
C SER A 50 23.82 35.22 13.99
N LEU A 51 22.84 35.10 13.07
CA LEU A 51 23.00 35.56 11.69
C LEU A 51 23.09 37.09 11.55
N SER A 52 22.63 37.85 12.56
CA SER A 52 22.61 39.31 12.53
C SER A 52 23.82 39.96 13.19
N THR A 53 24.31 39.37 14.28
CA THR A 53 25.39 39.95 15.10
C THR A 53 26.70 39.18 15.03
N ASP A 54 26.68 37.99 14.42
CA ASP A 54 27.78 37.01 14.45
C ASP A 54 28.17 36.57 15.87
N ASN A 55 27.34 36.89 16.87
CA ASN A 55 27.59 36.49 18.25
C ASN A 55 27.34 34.99 18.44
N TRP A 56 28.26 34.35 19.15
CA TRP A 56 28.21 32.94 19.47
C TRP A 56 27.69 32.75 20.88
N THR A 57 26.64 31.94 21.03
CA THR A 57 25.99 31.66 22.32
C THR A 57 25.65 30.18 22.45
N ARG A 58 25.23 29.77 23.64
CA ARG A 58 24.89 28.38 23.93
C ARG A 58 23.52 28.23 24.61
N PRO A 59 22.43 28.35 23.83
CA PRO A 59 21.08 28.06 24.32
C PRO A 59 20.79 26.54 24.39
N ASP A 60 21.49 25.72 23.59
CA ASP A 60 21.31 24.27 23.55
C ASP A 60 22.21 23.53 24.54
N ASN A 61 21.66 22.53 25.23
CA ASN A 61 22.40 21.73 26.20
C ASN A 61 22.07 20.23 26.10
N VAL A 62 23.02 19.42 26.56
CA VAL A 62 22.88 17.96 26.64
C VAL A 62 23.10 17.57 28.09
N PHE A 63 22.04 17.16 28.77
CA PHE A 63 22.10 16.61 30.11
C PHE A 63 21.88 15.10 30.07
N GLY A 64 22.53 14.38 30.97
CA GLY A 64 22.33 12.94 31.16
C GLY A 64 22.62 12.52 32.60
N MET A 65 22.06 11.39 33.01
CA MET A 65 22.33 10.82 34.33
C MET A 65 23.73 10.21 34.37
N GLU A 66 24.30 10.07 35.57
CA GLU A 66 25.64 9.50 35.79
C GLU A 66 25.79 8.10 35.16
N GLN A 67 24.74 7.28 35.18
CA GLN A 67 24.76 5.93 34.59
C GLN A 67 24.99 5.95 33.07
N LEU A 68 24.66 7.06 32.39
CA LEU A 68 24.87 7.21 30.96
C LEU A 68 26.33 7.55 30.62
N LEU A 69 27.12 8.09 31.57
CA LEU A 69 28.49 8.54 31.30
C LEU A 69 29.38 7.44 30.73
N ASN A 70 29.24 6.21 31.22
CA ASN A 70 30.02 5.06 30.74
C ASN A 70 29.72 4.72 29.27
N ALA A 71 28.54 5.09 28.77
CA ALA A 71 28.17 4.90 27.39
C ALA A 71 28.50 6.11 26.52
N VAL A 72 28.76 7.30 27.07
CA VAL A 72 29.09 8.50 26.26
C VAL A 72 30.52 8.41 25.76
N LEU A 73 30.70 8.22 24.45
CA LEU A 73 32.02 8.26 23.81
C LEU A 73 32.47 9.70 23.54
N THR A 74 31.58 10.51 22.98
CA THR A 74 31.85 11.92 22.67
C THR A 74 30.57 12.76 22.74
N CYS A 75 30.70 14.03 23.15
CA CYS A 75 29.65 15.04 23.04
C CYS A 75 30.31 16.36 22.64
N THR A 76 30.07 16.82 21.40
CA THR A 76 30.71 18.02 20.84
C THR A 76 29.76 18.75 19.89
N THR A 77 30.10 19.97 19.49
CA THR A 77 29.45 20.65 18.37
C THR A 77 30.14 20.31 17.05
N ALA A 78 29.40 20.39 15.95
CA ALA A 78 29.87 20.15 14.58
C ALA A 78 29.54 21.36 13.67
N PRO A 79 30.28 22.49 13.80
CA PRO A 79 30.06 23.70 12.99
C PRO A 79 30.11 23.46 11.48
N GLU A 80 30.91 22.48 11.03
CA GLU A 80 31.03 22.07 9.64
C GLU A 80 29.75 21.46 9.05
N LEU A 81 28.83 20.98 9.90
CA LEU A 81 27.53 20.46 9.50
C LEU A 81 26.41 21.51 9.58
N LYS A 82 26.75 22.77 9.87
CA LYS A 82 25.78 23.87 9.93
C LYS A 82 25.11 24.06 8.56
N GLY A 83 23.78 24.02 8.53
CA GLY A 83 23.00 24.26 7.32
C GLY A 83 23.03 25.74 6.88
N PRO A 84 22.78 26.05 5.59
CA PRO A 84 22.97 27.40 5.03
C PRO A 84 22.00 28.48 5.53
N LYS A 85 20.94 28.12 6.27
CA LYS A 85 19.89 29.05 6.76
C LYS A 85 19.55 28.88 8.25
N THR A 86 20.37 28.16 8.99
CA THR A 86 20.20 27.97 10.43
C THR A 86 21.29 28.73 11.16
N ASP A 87 20.97 29.40 12.26
CA ASP A 87 21.92 29.92 13.25
C ASP A 87 22.39 28.85 14.22
N HIS A 88 21.59 27.81 14.46
CA HIS A 88 21.97 26.68 15.31
C HIS A 88 23.07 25.80 14.68
N ILE A 89 23.96 25.34 15.54
CA ILE A 89 25.07 24.44 15.29
C ILE A 89 24.69 23.04 15.77
N PRO A 90 24.80 22.00 14.94
CA PRO A 90 24.53 20.63 15.35
C PRO A 90 25.40 20.20 16.54
N ILE A 91 24.81 19.46 17.47
CA ILE A 91 25.52 18.77 18.54
C ILE A 91 25.59 17.29 18.18
N LEU A 92 26.80 16.74 18.19
CA LEU A 92 27.08 15.33 17.95
C LEU A 92 27.31 14.63 19.30
N LEU A 93 26.39 13.72 19.66
CA LEU A 93 26.51 12.83 20.80
C LEU A 93 26.70 11.39 20.29
N THR A 94 27.84 10.79 20.62
CA THR A 94 28.14 9.39 20.27
C THR A 94 28.04 8.52 21.52
N LEU A 95 27.24 7.45 21.43
CA LEU A 95 27.03 6.50 22.53
C LEU A 95 27.53 5.10 22.15
N ALA A 96 28.26 4.44 23.05
CA ALA A 96 28.54 3.01 23.02
C ALA A 96 27.35 2.25 23.60
N LEU A 97 26.38 1.92 22.75
CA LEU A 97 25.23 1.10 23.13
C LEU A 97 25.42 -0.31 22.59
N GLU A 98 25.42 -1.29 23.50
CA GLU A 98 25.20 -2.68 23.11
C GLU A 98 23.74 -2.84 22.71
N THR A 99 23.49 -2.72 21.40
CA THR A 99 22.16 -3.05 20.87
C THR A 99 22.06 -4.57 20.72
N PRO A 100 21.13 -5.24 21.42
CA PRO A 100 20.93 -6.66 21.18
C PRO A 100 20.53 -6.83 19.72
N GLN A 101 21.36 -7.53 18.94
CA GLN A 101 21.02 -7.90 17.58
C GLN A 101 19.86 -8.89 17.65
N THR A 102 18.64 -8.38 17.49
CA THR A 102 17.49 -9.24 17.28
C THR A 102 17.62 -9.82 15.87
N ASN A 103 17.61 -11.15 15.74
CA ASN A 103 17.43 -11.79 14.44
C ASN A 103 16.13 -11.27 13.84
N LYS A 104 16.23 -10.53 12.72
CA LYS A 104 15.05 -10.05 12.01
C LYS A 104 14.37 -11.27 11.40
N GLU A 105 13.25 -11.68 11.98
CA GLU A 105 12.36 -12.65 11.33
C GLU A 105 12.07 -12.19 9.89
N PRO A 106 12.11 -13.08 8.90
CA PRO A 106 11.79 -12.75 7.53
C PRO A 106 10.35 -12.21 7.48
N LYS A 107 10.21 -10.92 7.18
CA LYS A 107 8.89 -10.30 6.97
C LYS A 107 8.41 -10.62 5.56
N ARG A 108 7.12 -10.90 5.42
CA ARG A 108 6.50 -11.04 4.09
C ARG A 108 6.69 -9.74 3.30
N ASN A 109 7.20 -9.86 2.08
CA ASN A 109 7.37 -8.72 1.18
C ASN A 109 6.03 -8.39 0.49
N TRP A 110 5.21 -7.59 1.17
CA TRP A 110 3.90 -7.16 0.64
C TRP A 110 4.00 -6.34 -0.65
N ARG A 111 5.16 -5.73 -0.94
CA ARG A 111 5.38 -4.91 -2.15
C ARG A 111 5.61 -5.75 -3.40
N GLU A 112 6.24 -6.91 -3.25
CA GLU A 112 6.51 -7.85 -4.36
C GLU A 112 5.45 -8.96 -4.45
N THR A 113 4.38 -8.87 -3.66
CA THR A 113 3.30 -9.85 -3.74
C THR A 113 2.48 -9.59 -5.01
N ASP A 114 2.32 -10.63 -5.83
CA ASP A 114 1.36 -10.64 -6.95
C ASP A 114 -0.07 -10.75 -6.40
N TRP A 115 -0.67 -9.60 -6.14
CA TRP A 115 -1.98 -9.49 -5.51
C TRP A 115 -3.11 -10.01 -6.39
N GLU A 116 -3.01 -9.83 -7.71
CA GLU A 116 -4.04 -10.26 -8.65
C GLU A 116 -4.19 -11.78 -8.63
N ASN A 117 -3.07 -12.50 -8.78
CA ASN A 117 -3.08 -13.95 -8.72
C ASN A 117 -3.48 -14.45 -7.33
N ARG A 118 -2.99 -13.81 -6.27
CA ARG A 118 -3.30 -14.25 -4.91
C ARG A 118 -4.77 -14.10 -4.55
N ILE A 119 -5.39 -12.98 -4.89
CA ILE A 119 -6.82 -12.76 -4.62
C ILE A 119 -7.65 -13.74 -5.46
N THR A 120 -7.29 -13.92 -6.73
CA THR A 120 -7.99 -14.85 -7.63
C THR A 120 -7.96 -16.28 -7.07
N GLN A 121 -6.79 -16.77 -6.64
CA GLN A 121 -6.67 -18.11 -6.07
C GLN A 121 -7.49 -18.27 -4.79
N VAL A 122 -7.44 -17.28 -3.87
CA VAL A 122 -8.23 -17.33 -2.64
C VAL A 122 -9.73 -17.36 -2.94
N ILE A 123 -10.20 -16.56 -3.91
CA ILE A 123 -11.61 -16.56 -4.30
C ILE A 123 -12.00 -17.93 -4.88
N LEU A 124 -11.17 -18.49 -5.76
CA LEU A 124 -11.41 -19.80 -6.39
C LEU A 124 -11.43 -20.94 -5.36
N ASP A 125 -10.51 -20.92 -4.39
CA ASP A 125 -10.46 -21.92 -3.32
C ASP A 125 -11.71 -21.84 -2.43
N ILE A 126 -12.13 -20.62 -2.07
CA ILE A 126 -13.34 -20.41 -1.27
C ILE A 126 -14.59 -20.83 -2.03
N THR A 127 -14.69 -20.50 -3.32
CA THR A 127 -15.86 -20.92 -4.12
C THR A 127 -15.91 -22.43 -4.26
N ASP A 128 -14.78 -23.11 -4.49
CA ASP A 128 -14.76 -24.58 -4.56
C ASP A 128 -15.13 -25.23 -3.22
N GLN A 129 -14.68 -24.67 -2.10
CA GLN A 129 -14.99 -25.19 -0.78
C GLN A 129 -16.46 -24.98 -0.37
N CYS A 130 -17.04 -23.82 -0.72
CA CYS A 130 -18.33 -23.39 -0.18
C CYS A 130 -19.51 -23.56 -1.14
N VAL A 131 -19.27 -23.70 -2.46
CA VAL A 131 -20.35 -23.82 -3.46
C VAL A 131 -20.55 -25.30 -3.80
N PRO A 132 -21.72 -25.90 -3.47
CA PRO A 132 -21.99 -27.27 -3.86
C PRO A 132 -22.11 -27.36 -5.38
N HIS A 133 -21.27 -28.21 -5.99
CA HIS A 133 -21.34 -28.52 -7.42
C HIS A 133 -22.62 -29.31 -7.72
N THR A 134 -23.73 -28.61 -7.98
CA THR A 134 -24.98 -29.25 -8.41
C THR A 134 -24.93 -29.52 -9.91
N LYS A 135 -25.28 -30.75 -10.31
CA LYS A 135 -25.52 -31.05 -11.72
C LYS A 135 -26.63 -30.13 -12.24
N PRO A 136 -26.41 -29.36 -13.32
CA PRO A 136 -27.45 -28.49 -13.84
C PRO A 136 -28.67 -29.33 -14.21
N CYS A 137 -29.84 -28.94 -13.72
CA CYS A 137 -31.09 -29.60 -14.05
C CYS A 137 -31.32 -29.54 -15.58
N PRO A 138 -31.75 -30.63 -16.23
CA PRO A 138 -32.05 -30.62 -17.68
C PRO A 138 -33.02 -29.52 -18.12
N HIS A 139 -33.89 -29.06 -17.22
CA HIS A 139 -34.87 -28.00 -17.48
C HIS A 139 -34.33 -26.58 -17.22
N ALA A 140 -33.22 -26.43 -16.50
CA ALA A 140 -32.67 -25.12 -16.13
C ALA A 140 -32.06 -24.36 -17.32
N ARG A 141 -31.90 -25.00 -18.48
CA ARG A 141 -31.31 -24.41 -19.70
C ARG A 141 -32.17 -24.70 -20.93
N ARG A 142 -33.48 -24.52 -20.80
CA ARG A 142 -34.44 -24.81 -21.88
C ARG A 142 -34.56 -23.61 -22.83
N TRP A 143 -33.58 -23.46 -23.72
CA TRP A 143 -33.61 -22.48 -24.82
C TRP A 143 -34.46 -22.94 -26.03
N TRP A 144 -35.01 -24.17 -25.99
CA TRP A 144 -35.77 -24.73 -27.11
C TRP A 144 -37.21 -24.21 -27.15
N THR A 145 -37.56 -23.48 -28.20
CA THR A 145 -38.87 -22.85 -28.37
C THR A 145 -39.83 -23.66 -29.26
N LYS A 146 -41.12 -23.30 -29.23
CA LYS A 146 -42.13 -23.85 -30.14
C LYS A 146 -41.77 -23.58 -31.61
N GLN A 147 -41.29 -22.37 -31.92
CA GLN A 147 -40.83 -21.97 -33.25
C GLN A 147 -39.72 -22.87 -33.80
N LEU A 148 -38.72 -23.20 -32.97
CA LEU A 148 -37.66 -24.15 -33.35
C LEU A 148 -38.22 -25.57 -33.62
N THR A 149 -39.23 -25.98 -32.87
CA THR A 149 -39.93 -27.26 -33.10
C THR A 149 -40.61 -27.28 -34.46
N ASP A 150 -41.33 -26.20 -34.80
CA ASP A 150 -42.07 -26.08 -36.06
C ASP A 150 -41.11 -26.01 -37.27
N LEU A 151 -40.01 -25.25 -37.16
CA LEU A 151 -38.96 -25.19 -38.18
C LEU A 151 -38.28 -26.54 -38.37
N ARG A 152 -37.96 -27.26 -37.29
CA ARG A 152 -37.39 -28.62 -37.37
C ARG A 152 -38.34 -29.57 -38.10
N HIS A 153 -39.64 -29.51 -37.83
CA HIS A 153 -40.63 -30.33 -38.53
C HIS A 153 -40.69 -29.98 -40.02
N LYS A 154 -40.65 -28.69 -40.36
CA LYS A 154 -40.61 -28.21 -41.76
C LYS A 154 -39.37 -28.72 -42.49
N VAL A 155 -38.18 -28.60 -41.89
CA VAL A 155 -36.92 -29.11 -42.46
C VAL A 155 -36.99 -30.63 -42.65
N ASN A 156 -37.46 -31.38 -41.65
CA ASN A 156 -37.57 -32.84 -41.75
C ASN A 156 -38.52 -33.28 -42.86
N ARG A 157 -39.68 -32.61 -42.99
CA ARG A 157 -40.65 -32.90 -44.06
C ARG A 157 -40.03 -32.68 -45.44
N LEU A 158 -39.41 -31.52 -45.66
CA LEU A 158 -38.75 -31.19 -46.93
C LEU A 158 -37.55 -32.09 -47.21
N SER A 159 -36.81 -32.50 -46.17
CA SER A 159 -35.68 -33.43 -46.33
C SER A 159 -36.12 -34.81 -46.79
N ARG A 160 -37.26 -35.31 -46.30
CA ARG A 160 -37.87 -36.56 -46.79
C ARG A 160 -38.32 -36.41 -48.24
N GLN A 161 -38.95 -35.30 -48.59
CA GLN A 161 -39.39 -35.01 -49.96
C GLN A 161 -38.22 -34.91 -50.94
N ALA A 162 -37.15 -34.20 -50.57
CA ALA A 162 -35.93 -34.10 -51.37
C ALA A 162 -35.24 -35.46 -51.57
N TYR A 163 -35.23 -36.33 -50.55
CA TYR A 163 -34.71 -37.68 -50.69
C TYR A 163 -35.50 -38.52 -51.70
N LEU A 164 -36.83 -38.41 -51.70
CA LEU A 164 -37.68 -39.07 -52.70
C LEU A 164 -37.43 -38.52 -54.11
N MET A 165 -37.31 -37.20 -54.24
CA MET A 165 -37.13 -36.49 -55.52
C MET A 165 -35.65 -36.34 -55.93
N ARG A 166 -34.74 -37.15 -55.38
CA ARG A 166 -33.29 -37.08 -55.67
C ARG A 166 -32.93 -37.34 -57.13
N GLY A 167 -33.79 -38.03 -57.88
CA GLY A 167 -33.65 -38.26 -59.32
C GLY A 167 -34.06 -37.08 -60.19
N LEU A 168 -34.64 -36.02 -59.61
CA LEU A 168 -35.08 -34.80 -60.30
C LEU A 168 -34.40 -33.57 -59.67
N PRO A 169 -33.17 -33.24 -60.12
CA PRO A 169 -32.37 -32.17 -59.51
C PRO A 169 -33.02 -30.78 -59.57
N LEU A 170 -33.87 -30.52 -60.56
CA LEU A 170 -34.55 -29.23 -60.76
C LEU A 170 -35.89 -29.11 -60.02
N HIS A 171 -36.24 -30.07 -59.16
CA HIS A 171 -37.47 -30.01 -58.38
C HIS A 171 -37.39 -28.97 -57.26
N SER A 172 -38.43 -28.12 -57.11
CA SER A 172 -38.45 -26.98 -56.17
C SER A 172 -38.15 -27.35 -54.71
N CYS A 173 -38.47 -28.59 -54.31
CA CYS A 173 -38.24 -29.08 -52.95
C CYS A 173 -36.77 -29.00 -52.49
N HIS A 174 -35.80 -29.02 -53.42
CA HIS A 174 -34.38 -28.89 -53.07
C HIS A 174 -34.04 -27.46 -52.65
N ASP A 175 -34.56 -26.46 -53.38
CA ASP A 175 -34.41 -25.04 -53.03
C ASP A 175 -35.19 -24.69 -51.75
N GLU A 176 -36.41 -25.21 -51.61
CA GLU A 176 -37.22 -25.05 -50.40
C GLU A 176 -36.53 -25.66 -49.17
N LEU A 177 -35.91 -26.84 -49.31
CA LEU A 177 -35.13 -27.46 -48.24
C LEU A 177 -33.91 -26.61 -47.87
N LYS A 178 -33.19 -26.08 -48.86
CA LYS A 178 -32.04 -25.20 -48.62
C LYS A 178 -32.46 -23.96 -47.83
N ALA A 179 -33.51 -23.28 -48.27
CA ALA A 179 -34.06 -22.12 -47.57
C ALA A 179 -34.53 -22.46 -46.15
N ALA A 180 -35.25 -23.57 -45.97
CA ALA A 180 -35.72 -24.00 -44.66
C ALA A 180 -34.57 -24.37 -43.71
N ARG A 181 -33.49 -24.98 -44.23
CA ARG A 181 -32.29 -25.31 -43.44
C ARG A 181 -31.55 -24.05 -43.00
N SER A 182 -31.36 -23.08 -43.89
CA SER A 182 -30.76 -21.79 -43.53
C SER A 182 -31.58 -21.08 -42.46
N LEU A 183 -32.89 -20.92 -42.66
CA LEU A 183 -33.78 -20.30 -41.67
C LEU A 183 -33.74 -21.00 -40.30
N TYR A 184 -33.73 -22.33 -40.27
CA TYR A 184 -33.63 -23.08 -39.02
C TYR A 184 -32.28 -22.91 -38.31
N ALA A 185 -31.17 -22.87 -39.07
CA ALA A 185 -29.84 -22.64 -38.51
C ALA A 185 -29.68 -21.23 -37.94
N ASP A 186 -30.21 -20.23 -38.66
CA ASP A 186 -30.20 -18.84 -38.22
C ASP A 186 -31.04 -18.67 -36.94
N GLU A 187 -32.23 -19.28 -36.90
CA GLU A 187 -33.11 -19.25 -35.72
C GLU A 187 -32.47 -19.93 -34.50
N ILE A 188 -31.75 -21.05 -34.68
CA ILE A 188 -31.00 -21.69 -33.58
C ILE A 188 -29.95 -20.73 -33.02
N THR A 189 -29.20 -20.08 -33.90
CA THR A 189 -28.12 -19.17 -33.50
C THR A 189 -28.69 -17.97 -32.76
N SER A 190 -29.75 -17.37 -33.32
CA SER A 190 -30.48 -16.25 -32.73
C SER A 190 -31.07 -16.60 -31.36
N THR A 191 -31.83 -17.70 -31.27
CA THR A 191 -32.49 -18.13 -30.03
C THR A 191 -31.48 -18.44 -28.93
N LYS A 192 -30.35 -19.10 -29.26
CA LYS A 192 -29.27 -19.35 -28.29
C LYS A 192 -28.63 -18.06 -27.79
N LYS A 193 -28.37 -17.11 -28.69
CA LYS A 193 -27.79 -15.81 -28.33
C LYS A 193 -28.75 -15.04 -27.42
N GLN A 194 -30.02 -14.96 -27.80
CA GLN A 194 -31.03 -14.25 -27.02
C GLN A 194 -31.18 -14.88 -25.62
N HIS A 195 -31.27 -16.21 -25.53
CA HIS A 195 -31.35 -16.89 -24.24
C HIS A 195 -30.16 -16.60 -23.32
N TRP A 196 -28.94 -16.50 -23.87
CA TRP A 196 -27.76 -16.12 -23.09
C TRP A 196 -27.77 -14.65 -22.67
N ILE A 197 -28.28 -13.75 -23.50
CA ILE A 197 -28.43 -12.32 -23.18
C ILE A 197 -29.45 -12.17 -22.05
N ASP A 198 -30.66 -12.72 -22.22
CA ASP A 198 -31.73 -12.64 -21.22
C ASP A 198 -31.26 -13.17 -19.86
N TRP A 199 -30.48 -14.27 -19.85
CA TRP A 199 -29.96 -14.86 -18.61
C TRP A 199 -28.86 -14.02 -17.93
N LEU A 200 -28.08 -13.24 -18.68
CA LEU A 200 -27.06 -12.36 -18.10
C LEU A 200 -27.64 -11.02 -17.62
N GLU A 201 -28.83 -10.65 -18.11
CA GLU A 201 -29.52 -9.40 -17.78
C GLU A 201 -30.47 -9.52 -16.58
N ASP A 202 -30.85 -10.75 -16.19
CA ASP A 202 -31.58 -11.10 -14.95
C ASP A 202 -30.65 -11.25 -13.72
#